data_AF-A0AAE9Z036-F1
#
_entry.id   AF-A0AAE9Z036-F1
#
_cell.length_a   1.000
_cell.length_b   1.000
_cell.length_c   1.000
_cell.angle_alpha   90.00
_cell.angle_beta   90.00
_cell.angle_gamma   90.00
#
_symmetry.space_group_name_H-M   'P 1'
#
loop_
_entity.id
_entity.type
_entity.pdbx_description
1 polymer ?
#
loop_
_entity_poly.entity_id
_entity_poly.type
_entity_poly.pdbx_seq_one_letter_code
_entity_poly.pdbx_strand_id
1 'polypeptide(L)'
;MMYTKLLKGLVSGLILSASLSANASQILFAHVNTSGFVNDGNGLAAMLSAAGHDVTTRFLNDAVYDDYSNFDQIFVYDLSGNSDNSAIQNANYANIGNWYNNLAKQNLILDGRIISSYSRWTNDNNMSAEDAWIQNYAKQLDLRGGGLVLGTDHNVVVSGINSINSAIGVGAFYGNYGTYPSSQAVVDTNSPLYLDSLDACRSDSNNTCINDNSTTGFVATGLQANGQMLTPVAYHGSNLDAWNYAAVSSTMGSPTFGTCGGADQPPCSVPAPGSLALFGLGIAALGFAKRKRA
;
A
#
# COMPACT_ATOMS: atom_id res chain seq x y z
N MET A 1 53.82 17.88 -44.96
CA MET A 1 53.30 17.34 -43.68
C MET A 1 52.68 18.51 -42.92
N MET A 2 51.41 18.82 -43.16
CA MET A 2 50.20 18.18 -42.60
C MET A 2 49.75 18.91 -41.33
N TYR A 3 48.89 19.90 -41.56
CA TYR A 3 47.97 20.49 -40.58
C TYR A 3 47.18 19.39 -39.88
N THR A 4 47.17 19.33 -38.55
CA THR A 4 46.03 18.81 -37.76
C THR A 4 46.28 18.92 -36.26
N LYS A 5 45.37 19.61 -35.55
CA LYS A 5 44.64 19.19 -34.32
C LYS A 5 44.19 20.44 -33.56
N LEU A 6 43.00 20.94 -33.87
CA LEU A 6 41.74 20.65 -33.17
C LEU A 6 41.70 21.23 -31.75
N LEU A 7 41.22 22.48 -31.67
CA LEU A 7 40.48 22.98 -30.52
C LEU A 7 39.30 22.04 -30.23
N LYS A 8 39.21 21.53 -29.01
CA LYS A 8 37.94 21.13 -28.41
C LYS A 8 37.88 21.81 -27.04
N GLY A 9 37.09 22.88 -26.97
CA GLY A 9 36.79 23.57 -25.73
C GLY A 9 36.02 22.66 -24.79
N LEU A 10 36.43 22.65 -23.53
CA LEU A 10 35.69 22.06 -22.43
C LEU A 10 34.33 22.74 -22.31
N VAL A 11 33.25 21.96 -22.39
CA VAL A 11 31.98 22.31 -21.76
C VAL A 11 31.97 21.59 -20.42
N SER A 12 32.48 22.25 -19.37
CA SER A 12 32.27 21.81 -18.00
C SER A 12 30.82 22.08 -17.63
N GLY A 13 29.97 21.08 -17.84
CA GLY A 13 28.62 21.06 -17.29
C GLY A 13 28.70 20.93 -15.77
N LEU A 14 28.43 22.02 -15.07
CA LEU A 14 28.21 22.01 -13.63
C LEU A 14 26.90 21.24 -13.38
N ILE A 15 27.00 19.95 -13.05
CA ILE A 15 25.85 19.20 -12.52
C ILE A 15 25.65 19.75 -11.12
N LEU A 16 24.68 20.66 -10.97
CA LEU A 16 24.19 21.10 -9.68
C LEU A 16 23.47 19.89 -9.07
N SER A 17 24.20 19.07 -8.32
CA SER A 17 23.63 18.07 -7.43
C SER A 17 22.91 18.81 -6.31
N ALA A 18 21.69 19.28 -6.60
CA ALA A 18 20.75 19.60 -5.54
C ALA A 18 20.44 18.27 -4.86
N SER A 19 21.21 17.93 -3.82
CA SER A 19 20.79 17.00 -2.81
C SER A 19 19.56 17.61 -2.16
N LEU A 20 18.39 17.32 -2.75
CA LEU A 20 17.11 17.39 -2.06
C LEU A 20 17.34 16.62 -0.77
N SER A 21 17.48 17.34 0.33
CA SER A 21 17.35 16.75 1.64
C SER A 21 15.91 16.26 1.67
N ALA A 22 15.70 14.97 1.41
CA ALA A 22 14.43 14.34 1.69
C ALA A 22 14.23 14.54 3.19
N ASN A 23 13.35 15.48 3.56
CA ASN A 23 12.93 15.57 4.95
C ASN A 23 12.36 14.20 5.29
N ALA A 24 12.89 13.56 6.34
CA ALA A 24 12.28 12.37 6.89
C ALA A 24 10.81 12.69 7.15
N SER A 25 9.92 11.88 6.60
CA SER A 25 8.49 12.10 6.80
C SER A 25 8.15 11.98 8.28
N GLN A 26 7.28 12.88 8.72
CA GLN A 26 6.73 12.89 10.07
C GLN A 26 5.62 11.84 10.11
N ILE A 27 5.89 10.71 10.75
CA ILE A 27 4.95 9.60 10.83
C ILE A 27 4.39 9.51 12.25
N LEU A 28 3.07 9.53 12.36
CA LEU A 28 2.39 9.07 13.56
C LEU A 28 2.14 7.56 13.45
N PHE A 29 2.69 6.77 14.36
CA PHE A 29 2.29 5.38 14.56
C PHE A 29 1.35 5.29 15.77
N ALA A 30 0.06 5.21 15.48
CA ALA A 30 -1.00 5.18 16.47
C ALA A 30 -1.51 3.76 16.70
N HIS A 31 -1.63 3.35 17.96
CA HIS A 31 -2.19 2.05 18.30
C HIS A 31 -2.87 2.02 19.66
N VAL A 32 -3.52 0.92 20.04
CA VAL A 32 -4.22 0.83 21.32
C VAL A 32 -3.36 0.11 22.36
N ASN A 33 -3.27 0.67 23.56
CA ASN A 33 -2.52 0.11 24.69
C ASN A 33 -3.29 -1.05 25.35
N THR A 34 -3.43 -2.16 24.63
CA THR A 34 -3.93 -3.43 25.18
C THR A 34 -2.79 -4.44 25.26
N SER A 35 -2.51 -4.92 26.48
CA SER A 35 -1.24 -5.58 26.86
C SER A 35 -0.71 -6.70 25.95
N GLY A 36 -1.57 -7.35 25.14
CA GLY A 36 -1.17 -8.49 24.29
C GLY A 36 -0.40 -8.12 23.02
N PHE A 37 -0.59 -6.91 22.49
CA PHE A 37 -0.17 -6.55 21.12
C PHE A 37 0.63 -5.23 21.04
N VAL A 38 0.85 -4.57 22.16
CA VAL A 38 1.62 -3.32 22.23
C VAL A 38 3.06 -3.51 21.74
N ASN A 39 3.71 -4.63 22.09
CA ASN A 39 5.07 -4.91 21.65
C ASN A 39 5.16 -5.09 20.13
N ASP A 40 4.16 -5.71 19.53
CA ASP A 40 4.10 -5.92 18.09
C ASP A 40 3.92 -4.57 17.38
N GLY A 41 3.02 -3.72 17.88
CA GLY A 41 2.86 -2.35 17.39
C GLY A 41 4.13 -1.50 17.52
N ASN A 42 4.81 -1.54 18.67
CA ASN A 42 6.09 -0.86 18.87
C ASN A 42 7.18 -1.41 17.92
N GLY A 43 7.16 -2.71 17.66
CA GLY A 43 8.06 -3.35 16.69
C GLY A 43 7.84 -2.85 15.27
N LEU A 44 6.59 -2.74 14.83
CA LEU A 44 6.23 -2.17 13.53
C LEU A 44 6.64 -0.69 13.43
N ALA A 45 6.44 0.11 14.48
CA ALA A 45 6.92 1.49 14.54
C ALA A 45 8.45 1.60 14.45
N ALA A 46 9.17 0.65 15.07
CA ALA A 46 10.62 0.59 15.00
C ALA A 46 11.13 0.26 13.58
N MET A 47 10.40 -0.53 12.79
CA MET A 47 10.75 -0.78 11.38
C MET A 47 10.75 0.50 10.55
N LEU A 48 9.80 1.41 10.80
CA LEU A 48 9.73 2.72 10.16
C LEU A 48 10.88 3.63 10.63
N SER A 49 11.14 3.65 11.94
CA SER A 49 12.26 4.42 12.50
C SER A 49 13.61 3.96 11.93
N ALA A 50 13.78 2.64 11.74
CA ALA A 50 14.99 2.06 11.16
C ALA A 50 15.21 2.44 9.68
N ALA A 51 14.17 2.83 8.95
CA ALA A 51 14.27 3.42 7.62
C ALA A 51 14.61 4.93 7.62
N GLY A 52 14.77 5.54 8.79
CA GLY A 52 15.13 6.95 8.95
C GLY A 52 13.95 7.92 8.98
N HIS A 53 12.72 7.42 9.15
CA HIS A 53 11.54 8.25 9.38
C HIS A 53 11.53 8.82 10.81
N ASP A 54 10.91 10.00 10.99
CA ASP A 54 10.65 10.56 12.31
C ASP A 54 9.31 10.03 12.82
N VAL A 55 9.36 9.04 13.71
CA VAL A 55 8.17 8.30 14.14
C VAL A 55 7.77 8.70 15.55
N THR A 56 6.57 9.27 15.67
CA THR A 56 5.91 9.49 16.96
C THR A 56 4.95 8.34 17.23
N THR A 57 5.12 7.63 18.34
CA THR A 57 4.19 6.59 18.77
C THR A 57 3.16 7.14 19.75
N ARG A 58 1.87 6.81 19.57
CA ARG A 58 0.80 7.21 20.50
C ARG A 58 -0.20 6.09 20.75
N PHE A 59 -0.77 6.13 21.95
CA PHE A 59 -1.84 5.24 22.35
C PHE A 59 -3.21 5.91 22.22
N LEU A 60 -4.06 5.39 21.34
CA LEU A 60 -5.35 5.98 21.00
C LEU A 60 -6.39 5.95 22.13
N ASN A 61 -6.11 5.20 23.20
CA ASN A 61 -6.92 5.09 24.41
C ASN A 61 -6.36 5.86 25.61
N ASP A 62 -5.20 6.53 25.49
CA ASP A 62 -4.54 7.23 26.60
C ASP A 62 -4.99 8.69 26.71
N ALA A 63 -5.08 9.40 25.59
CA ALA A 63 -5.49 10.80 25.53
C ALA A 63 -6.14 11.14 24.18
N VAL A 64 -6.91 12.24 24.13
CA VAL A 64 -7.39 12.81 22.86
C VAL A 64 -6.30 13.70 22.29
N TYR A 65 -5.96 13.50 21.02
CA TYR A 65 -4.98 14.30 20.29
C TYR A 65 -5.66 15.18 19.24
N ASP A 66 -5.06 16.33 18.93
CA ASP A 66 -5.61 17.34 18.02
C ASP A 66 -4.59 17.89 17.02
N ASP A 67 -3.34 17.45 17.09
CA ASP A 67 -2.20 17.92 16.30
C ASP A 67 -1.88 17.00 15.11
N TYR A 68 -2.87 16.23 14.63
CA TYR A 68 -2.71 15.32 13.49
C TYR A 68 -2.20 16.00 12.22
N SER A 69 -2.43 17.30 12.06
CA SER A 69 -1.92 18.10 10.94
C SER A 69 -0.38 18.24 10.91
N ASN A 70 0.32 17.84 11.98
CA ASN A 70 1.78 17.85 12.03
C ASN A 70 2.43 16.64 11.33
N PHE A 71 1.63 15.65 10.94
CA PHE A 71 2.13 14.40 10.35
C PHE A 71 1.82 14.34 8.86
N ASP A 72 2.82 13.91 8.09
CA ASP A 72 2.68 13.59 6.67
C ASP A 72 1.93 12.27 6.49
N GLN A 73 2.17 11.34 7.42
CA GLN A 73 1.59 10.00 7.39
C GLN A 73 1.06 9.58 8.75
N ILE A 74 -0.05 8.85 8.74
CA ILE A 74 -0.58 8.20 9.94
C ILE A 74 -0.70 6.71 9.66
N PHE A 75 -0.07 5.91 10.50
CA PHE A 75 -0.22 4.46 10.56
C PHE A 75 -1.08 4.15 11.77
N VAL A 76 -2.23 3.54 11.55
CA VAL A 76 -3.09 3.08 12.64
C VAL A 76 -3.04 1.57 12.69
N TYR A 77 -2.64 1.05 13.85
CA TYR A 77 -2.61 -0.36 14.18
C TYR A 77 -3.57 -0.62 15.34
N ASP A 78 -4.65 -1.36 15.09
CA ASP A 78 -5.60 -1.69 16.15
C ASP A 78 -5.93 -3.19 16.20
N LEU A 79 -5.54 -3.82 17.32
CA LEU A 79 -5.86 -5.20 17.66
C LEU A 79 -6.61 -5.33 19.01
N SER A 80 -7.33 -4.28 19.37
CA SER A 80 -8.12 -4.23 20.59
C SER A 80 -9.34 -5.16 20.48
N GLY A 81 -9.34 -6.26 21.23
CA GLY A 81 -10.43 -7.26 21.21
C GLY A 81 -11.65 -6.90 22.07
N ASN A 82 -11.61 -5.82 22.85
CA ASN A 82 -12.71 -5.42 23.74
C ASN A 82 -13.08 -3.96 23.49
N SER A 83 -14.18 -3.80 22.74
CA SER A 83 -14.89 -2.55 22.43
C SER A 83 -14.03 -1.29 22.38
N ASP A 84 -13.58 -0.96 21.18
CA ASP A 84 -13.00 0.32 20.78
C ASP A 84 -14.02 1.47 20.87
N ASN A 85 -14.54 1.69 22.08
CA ASN A 85 -15.72 2.52 22.31
C ASN A 85 -15.55 3.50 23.47
N SER A 86 -14.34 3.62 24.02
CA SER A 86 -14.08 4.70 24.97
C SER A 86 -14.25 6.04 24.27
N ALA A 87 -14.70 7.06 25.01
CA ALA A 87 -14.86 8.40 24.46
C ALA A 87 -13.54 8.94 23.86
N ILE A 88 -12.40 8.53 24.43
CA ILE A 88 -11.06 8.90 23.97
C ILE A 88 -10.76 8.26 22.61
N GLN A 89 -10.93 6.94 22.49
CA GLN A 89 -10.71 6.23 21.22
C GLN A 89 -11.61 6.76 20.12
N ASN A 90 -12.91 6.90 20.39
CA ASN A 90 -13.88 7.41 19.42
C ASN A 90 -13.50 8.82 18.93
N ALA A 91 -13.03 9.69 19.82
CA ALA A 91 -12.57 11.03 19.44
C ALA A 91 -11.35 10.96 18.53
N ASN A 92 -10.37 10.12 18.85
CA ASN A 92 -9.18 9.96 18.03
C ASN A 92 -9.48 9.33 16.65
N TYR A 93 -10.33 8.31 16.58
CA TYR A 93 -10.75 7.72 15.30
C TYR A 93 -11.45 8.76 14.42
N ALA A 94 -12.34 9.57 15.00
CA ALA A 94 -12.99 10.66 14.29
C ALA A 94 -11.99 11.74 13.84
N ASN A 95 -11.03 12.11 14.68
CA ASN A 95 -10.01 13.10 14.35
C ASN A 95 -9.08 12.63 13.23
N ILE A 96 -8.67 11.36 13.22
CA ILE A 96 -7.89 10.75 12.13
C ILE A 96 -8.71 10.74 10.84
N GLY A 97 -9.99 10.36 10.91
CA GLY A 97 -10.89 10.41 9.75
C GLY A 97 -11.03 11.84 9.18
N ASN A 98 -11.21 12.84 10.05
CA ASN A 98 -11.28 14.24 9.67
C ASN A 98 -9.96 14.73 9.05
N TRP A 99 -8.82 14.38 9.62
CA TRP A 99 -7.50 14.69 9.08
C TRP A 99 -7.38 14.13 7.65
N TYR A 100 -7.68 12.84 7.45
CA TYR A 100 -7.60 12.20 6.14
C TYR A 100 -8.54 12.83 5.11
N ASN A 101 -9.77 13.17 5.53
CA ASN A 101 -10.76 13.83 4.68
C ASN A 101 -10.37 15.26 4.27
N ASN A 102 -9.48 15.91 5.04
CA ASN A 102 -8.97 17.25 4.73
C ASN A 102 -7.67 17.23 3.92
N LEU A 103 -7.10 16.05 3.62
CA LEU A 103 -5.92 15.96 2.76
C LEU A 103 -6.30 16.32 1.32
N ALA A 104 -5.44 17.11 0.67
CA ALA A 104 -5.56 17.35 -0.77
C ALA A 104 -5.41 16.06 -1.59
N LYS A 105 -4.60 15.12 -1.08
CA LYS A 105 -4.37 13.80 -1.66
C LYS A 105 -4.60 12.73 -0.61
N GLN A 106 -5.58 11.89 -0.88
CA GLN A 106 -6.05 10.86 0.04
C GLN A 106 -5.41 9.51 -0.34
N ASN A 107 -4.14 9.30 -0.01
CA ASN A 107 -3.49 8.00 -0.28
C ASN A 107 -3.77 7.05 0.88
N LEU A 108 -4.18 5.81 0.58
CA LEU A 108 -4.61 4.84 1.58
C LEU A 108 -4.03 3.46 1.29
N ILE A 109 -3.57 2.80 2.34
CA ILE A 109 -3.22 1.37 2.36
C ILE A 109 -4.07 0.73 3.46
N LEU A 110 -4.75 -0.35 3.12
CA LEU A 110 -5.44 -1.22 4.07
C LEU A 110 -4.64 -2.51 4.18
N ASP A 111 -4.33 -2.94 5.40
CA ASP A 111 -3.61 -4.18 5.68
C ASP A 111 -4.35 -4.99 6.77
N GLY A 112 -5.03 -6.07 6.35
CA GLY A 112 -5.82 -6.95 7.21
C GLY A 112 -4.99 -8.01 7.95
N ARG A 113 -3.67 -7.92 7.86
CA ARG A 113 -2.70 -8.87 8.42
C ARG A 113 -1.53 -8.15 9.08
N ILE A 114 -1.61 -6.86 9.37
CA ILE A 114 -0.44 -6.00 9.59
C ILE A 114 0.52 -6.52 10.68
N ILE A 115 -0.02 -7.18 11.70
CA ILE A 115 0.75 -7.81 12.78
C ILE A 115 1.61 -8.98 12.28
N SER A 116 1.20 -9.65 11.22
CA SER A 116 1.99 -10.72 10.58
C SER A 116 3.34 -10.21 10.04
N SER A 117 3.50 -8.92 9.79
CA SER A 117 4.80 -8.37 9.39
C SER A 117 5.81 -8.28 10.54
N TYR A 118 5.38 -8.35 11.80
CA TYR A 118 6.31 -8.30 12.92
C TYR A 118 7.10 -9.61 13.07
N SER A 119 8.40 -9.48 13.39
CA SER A 119 9.39 -10.58 13.38
C SER A 119 8.96 -11.85 14.12
N ARG A 120 8.21 -11.73 15.23
CA ARG A 120 7.66 -12.90 15.93
C ARG A 120 6.85 -13.78 14.97
N TRP A 121 5.95 -13.16 14.21
CA TRP A 121 5.00 -13.84 13.33
C TRP A 121 5.65 -14.36 12.05
N THR A 122 6.65 -13.66 11.50
CA THR A 122 7.42 -14.15 10.35
C THR A 122 8.30 -15.33 10.75
N ASN A 123 8.96 -15.27 11.92
CA ASN A 123 9.78 -16.34 12.46
C ASN A 123 8.95 -17.61 12.72
N ASP A 124 7.76 -17.46 13.32
CA ASP A 124 6.85 -18.58 13.56
C ASP A 124 6.40 -19.26 12.26
N ASN A 125 6.29 -18.49 11.16
CA ASN A 125 5.96 -19.00 9.84
C ASN A 125 7.19 -19.36 8.99
N ASN A 126 8.39 -19.26 9.55
CA ASN A 126 9.67 -19.52 8.88
C ASN A 126 9.83 -18.71 7.57
N MET A 127 9.37 -17.46 7.59
CA MET A 127 9.49 -16.47 6.51
C MET A 127 10.52 -15.38 6.85
N SER A 128 11.07 -14.77 5.81
CA SER A 128 11.96 -13.61 5.93
C SER A 128 11.28 -12.44 6.64
N ALA A 129 12.09 -11.58 7.26
CA ALA A 129 11.61 -10.37 7.91
C ALA A 129 10.95 -9.41 6.91
N GLU A 130 9.86 -8.76 7.32
CA GLU A 130 9.07 -7.87 6.47
C GLU A 130 9.30 -6.38 6.73
N ASP A 131 10.41 -6.02 7.37
CA ASP A 131 10.82 -4.62 7.58
C ASP A 131 10.76 -3.82 6.27
N ALA A 132 11.32 -4.36 5.19
CA ALA A 132 11.32 -3.70 3.88
C ALA A 132 9.92 -3.49 3.32
N TRP A 133 8.97 -4.40 3.62
CA TRP A 133 7.59 -4.30 3.19
C TRP A 133 6.86 -3.15 3.91
N ILE A 134 6.97 -3.09 5.24
CA ILE A 134 6.39 -1.99 6.05
C ILE A 134 7.03 -0.65 5.70
N GLN A 135 8.35 -0.63 5.47
CA GLN A 135 9.05 0.58 5.02
C GLN A 135 8.62 1.02 3.62
N ASN A 136 8.30 0.07 2.73
CA ASN A 136 7.80 0.42 1.41
C ASN A 136 6.41 1.07 1.46
N TYR A 137 5.59 0.79 2.47
CA TYR A 137 4.32 1.52 2.68
C TYR A 137 4.59 3.01 2.86
N ALA A 138 5.50 3.34 3.78
CA ALA A 138 5.86 4.73 4.05
C ALA A 138 6.48 5.41 2.83
N LYS A 139 7.40 4.72 2.15
CA LYS A 139 8.03 5.21 0.91
C LYS A 139 6.99 5.51 -0.17
N GLN A 140 6.04 4.61 -0.40
CA GLN A 140 5.04 4.82 -1.45
C GLN A 140 4.06 5.95 -1.11
N LEU A 141 3.72 6.13 0.17
CA LEU A 141 2.92 7.28 0.62
C LEU A 141 3.71 8.59 0.47
N ASP A 142 4.98 8.62 0.85
CA ASP A 142 5.85 9.81 0.71
C ASP A 142 5.94 10.29 -0.74
N LEU A 143 6.14 9.37 -1.69
CA LEU A 143 6.16 9.68 -3.12
C LEU A 143 4.85 10.32 -3.62
N ARG A 144 3.78 10.23 -2.83
CA ARG A 144 2.42 10.70 -3.15
C ARG A 144 1.94 11.82 -2.24
N GLY A 145 2.84 12.38 -1.41
CA GLY A 145 2.55 13.49 -0.51
C GLY A 145 1.91 13.08 0.81
N GLY A 146 2.17 11.86 1.27
CA GLY A 146 1.69 11.33 2.54
C GLY A 146 0.42 10.50 2.43
N GLY A 147 -0.18 10.15 3.57
CA GLY A 147 -1.44 9.42 3.63
C GLY A 147 -1.61 8.49 4.82
N LEU A 148 -2.58 7.58 4.72
CA LEU A 148 -3.06 6.75 5.81
C LEU A 148 -2.75 5.28 5.56
N VAL A 149 -2.25 4.60 6.59
CA VAL A 149 -2.25 3.14 6.67
C VAL A 149 -3.21 2.72 7.76
N LEU A 150 -4.16 1.85 7.42
CA LEU A 150 -5.06 1.21 8.39
C LEU A 150 -4.72 -0.27 8.46
N GLY A 151 -4.32 -0.72 9.64
CA GLY A 151 -3.85 -2.06 9.91
C GLY A 151 -4.60 -2.71 11.05
N THR A 152 -5.09 -3.93 10.82
CA THR A 152 -5.72 -4.78 11.84
C THR A 152 -5.48 -6.25 11.49
N ASP A 153 -6.33 -7.12 11.99
CA ASP A 153 -6.30 -8.56 11.78
C ASP A 153 -7.72 -9.07 11.47
N HIS A 154 -8.12 -10.25 11.95
CA HIS A 154 -9.45 -10.80 11.73
C HIS A 154 -10.55 -10.12 12.56
N ASN A 155 -11.80 -10.47 12.25
CA ASN A 155 -13.05 -9.89 12.75
C ASN A 155 -13.19 -9.63 14.26
N VAL A 156 -12.40 -10.26 15.14
CA VAL A 156 -12.50 -10.05 16.58
C VAL A 156 -11.85 -8.74 17.05
N VAL A 157 -11.03 -8.10 16.21
CA VAL A 157 -10.27 -6.89 16.59
C VAL A 157 -10.40 -5.72 15.61
N VAL A 158 -11.37 -5.78 14.69
CA VAL A 158 -11.51 -4.78 13.61
C VAL A 158 -12.31 -3.53 14.00
N SER A 159 -12.88 -3.45 15.22
CA SER A 159 -13.87 -2.42 15.57
C SER A 159 -13.34 -0.99 15.45
N GLY A 160 -12.13 -0.72 15.97
CA GLY A 160 -11.54 0.60 15.96
C GLY A 160 -11.18 1.06 14.55
N ILE A 161 -10.47 0.20 13.79
CA ILE A 161 -10.16 0.49 12.38
C ILE A 161 -11.43 0.70 11.55
N ASN A 162 -12.47 -0.12 11.76
CA ASN A 162 -13.73 0.04 11.05
C ASN A 162 -14.47 1.34 11.40
N SER A 163 -14.25 1.89 12.59
CA SER A 163 -14.75 3.22 12.94
C SER A 163 -14.09 4.31 12.08
N ILE A 164 -12.78 4.18 11.81
CA ILE A 164 -12.06 5.09 10.90
C ILE A 164 -12.55 4.89 9.46
N ASN A 165 -12.65 3.65 8.97
CA ASN A 165 -13.18 3.36 7.63
C ASN A 165 -14.54 4.01 7.39
N SER A 166 -15.45 3.90 8.37
CA SER A 166 -16.75 4.55 8.30
C SER A 166 -16.64 6.08 8.21
N ALA A 167 -15.70 6.70 8.94
CA ALA A 167 -15.49 8.14 8.92
C ALA A 167 -14.91 8.64 7.57
N ILE A 168 -14.16 7.79 6.87
CA ILE A 168 -13.55 8.13 5.58
C ILE A 168 -14.33 7.58 4.37
N GLY A 169 -15.45 6.89 4.57
CA GLY A 169 -16.30 6.35 3.50
C GLY A 169 -15.70 5.15 2.76
N VAL A 170 -14.94 4.31 3.47
CA VAL A 170 -14.31 3.07 2.97
C VAL A 170 -15.01 1.85 3.58
N GLY A 171 -15.07 0.74 2.82
CA GLY A 171 -15.62 -0.52 3.30
C GLY A 171 -14.88 -1.07 4.53
N ALA A 172 -15.59 -1.84 5.34
CA ALA A 172 -15.04 -2.43 6.56
C ALA A 172 -14.04 -3.57 6.27
N PHE A 173 -13.07 -3.76 7.18
CA PHE A 173 -12.35 -5.02 7.35
C PHE A 173 -13.31 -6.07 7.88
N TYR A 174 -13.17 -7.32 7.42
CA TYR A 174 -14.09 -8.38 7.78
C TYR A 174 -13.46 -9.77 7.67
N GLY A 175 -14.18 -10.78 8.15
CA GLY A 175 -13.82 -12.17 7.97
C GLY A 175 -12.63 -12.64 8.81
N ASN A 176 -12.21 -13.86 8.50
CA ASN A 176 -11.05 -14.53 9.06
C ASN A 176 -10.55 -15.50 7.99
N TYR A 177 -9.26 -15.44 7.69
CA TYR A 177 -8.59 -16.31 6.76
C TYR A 177 -7.39 -16.99 7.41
N GLY A 178 -7.16 -18.22 6.97
CA GLY A 178 -5.91 -18.89 7.22
C GLY A 178 -5.87 -19.71 8.51
N THR A 179 -4.70 -20.24 8.79
CA THR A 179 -4.43 -21.03 9.99
C THR A 179 -2.99 -20.78 10.41
N TYR A 180 -2.83 -20.28 11.64
CA TYR A 180 -1.52 -20.16 12.26
C TYR A 180 -0.87 -21.56 12.43
N PRO A 181 0.42 -21.76 12.11
CA PRO A 181 1.37 -20.73 11.78
C PRO A 181 1.70 -20.64 10.27
N SER A 182 0.80 -20.98 9.33
CA SER A 182 1.22 -21.39 7.97
C SER A 182 0.76 -20.52 6.79
N SER A 183 -0.08 -19.53 7.05
CA SER A 183 -0.76 -18.75 6.00
C SER A 183 0.14 -17.73 5.30
N GLN A 184 -0.14 -17.48 4.03
CA GLN A 184 0.56 -16.53 3.17
C GLN A 184 -0.44 -15.82 2.24
N ALA A 185 -0.14 -14.58 1.87
CA ALA A 185 -0.87 -13.85 0.85
C ALA A 185 0.03 -13.62 -0.38
N VAL A 186 -0.47 -13.94 -1.57
CA VAL A 186 0.21 -13.73 -2.85
C VAL A 186 0.26 -12.24 -3.12
N VAL A 187 1.43 -11.72 -3.49
CA VAL A 187 1.63 -10.31 -3.85
C VAL A 187 1.55 -10.15 -5.36
N ASP A 188 0.79 -9.14 -5.79
CA ASP A 188 0.78 -8.72 -7.19
C ASP A 188 2.08 -8.02 -7.57
N THR A 189 2.84 -8.63 -8.48
CA THR A 189 4.16 -8.15 -8.91
C THR A 189 4.12 -6.84 -9.68
N ASN A 190 2.96 -6.42 -10.18
CA ASN A 190 2.79 -5.14 -10.86
C ASN A 190 2.33 -4.01 -9.92
N SER A 191 2.11 -4.32 -8.63
CA SER A 191 1.79 -3.30 -7.63
C SER A 191 3.00 -2.40 -7.33
N PRO A 192 2.80 -1.09 -7.10
CA PRO A 192 3.85 -0.22 -6.57
C PRO A 192 4.42 -0.67 -5.22
N LEU A 193 3.69 -1.52 -4.48
CA LEU A 193 4.10 -2.05 -3.19
C LEU A 193 4.95 -3.32 -3.29
N TYR A 194 5.06 -3.94 -4.47
CA TYR A 194 5.85 -5.15 -4.68
C TYR A 194 7.35 -4.92 -4.42
N LEU A 195 8.01 -5.95 -3.87
CA LEU A 195 9.45 -5.98 -3.63
C LEU A 195 10.02 -7.31 -4.11
N ASP A 196 11.13 -7.28 -4.85
CA ASP A 196 11.84 -8.48 -5.32
C ASP A 196 12.47 -9.30 -4.17
N SER A 197 12.54 -8.74 -2.97
CA SER A 197 13.07 -9.41 -1.78
C SER A 197 12.04 -10.24 -1.02
N LEU A 198 10.79 -10.30 -1.49
CA LEU A 198 9.74 -11.11 -0.85
C LEU A 198 10.01 -12.61 -1.06
N ASP A 199 9.58 -13.40 -0.09
CA ASP A 199 9.71 -14.86 -0.17
C ASP A 199 8.84 -15.44 -1.28
N ALA A 200 9.28 -16.57 -1.84
CA ALA A 200 8.43 -17.36 -2.71
C ALA A 200 7.23 -17.93 -1.92
N CYS A 201 6.05 -17.98 -2.54
CA CYS A 201 4.89 -18.64 -1.95
C CYS A 201 5.15 -20.15 -1.82
N ARG A 202 4.74 -20.73 -0.69
CA ARG A 202 4.86 -22.18 -0.45
C ARG A 202 3.98 -23.02 -1.36
N SER A 203 2.78 -22.54 -1.66
CA SER A 203 1.84 -23.25 -2.53
C SER A 203 2.24 -23.19 -4.00
N ASP A 204 2.97 -22.15 -4.41
CA ASP A 204 3.46 -21.96 -5.78
C ASP A 204 4.70 -21.05 -5.79
N SER A 205 5.87 -21.64 -5.98
CA SER A 205 7.15 -20.91 -5.95
C SER A 205 7.34 -19.92 -7.10
N ASN A 206 6.44 -19.89 -8.09
CA ASN A 206 6.46 -18.86 -9.14
C ASN A 206 5.86 -17.53 -8.69
N ASN A 207 5.14 -17.53 -7.57
CA ASN A 207 4.58 -16.33 -6.97
C ASN A 207 5.43 -15.91 -5.76
N THR A 208 5.35 -14.62 -5.42
CA THR A 208 5.93 -14.06 -4.20
C THR A 208 4.83 -13.80 -3.19
N CYS A 209 5.15 -14.02 -1.92
CA CYS A 209 4.19 -13.96 -0.83
C CYS A 209 4.71 -13.11 0.31
N ILE A 210 3.75 -12.52 1.01
CA ILE A 210 3.94 -11.92 2.33
C ILE A 210 3.34 -12.83 3.39
N ASN A 211 3.87 -12.72 4.60
CA ASN A 211 3.48 -13.47 5.77
C ASN A 211 2.06 -13.07 6.19
N ASP A 212 1.23 -14.06 6.49
CA ASP A 212 -0.19 -13.85 6.78
C ASP A 212 -0.60 -14.71 8.00
N ASN A 213 0.30 -14.75 8.98
CA ASN A 213 0.33 -15.75 10.02
C ASN A 213 -0.68 -15.54 11.16
N SER A 214 -1.17 -14.31 11.37
CA SER A 214 -1.94 -13.93 12.55
C SER A 214 -3.40 -14.34 12.57
N THR A 215 -3.88 -15.15 11.62
CA THR A 215 -5.31 -15.35 11.27
C THR A 215 -5.95 -14.03 10.83
N THR A 216 -6.05 -13.80 9.53
CA THR A 216 -6.09 -12.45 8.97
C THR A 216 -7.46 -12.07 8.45
N GLY A 217 -7.72 -10.77 8.39
CA GLY A 217 -8.95 -10.23 7.83
C GLY A 217 -8.84 -9.98 6.33
N PHE A 218 -9.99 -9.83 5.69
CA PHE A 218 -10.10 -9.27 4.35
C PHE A 218 -10.30 -7.76 4.42
N VAL A 219 -9.70 -7.06 3.47
CA VAL A 219 -9.79 -5.60 3.36
C VAL A 219 -10.74 -5.18 2.24
N ALA A 220 -11.22 -3.93 2.29
CA ALA A 220 -12.05 -3.37 1.23
C ALA A 220 -11.27 -3.24 -0.09
N THR A 221 -11.95 -3.51 -1.20
CA THR A 221 -11.46 -3.34 -2.56
C THR A 221 -12.55 -2.75 -3.44
N GLY A 222 -12.19 -2.30 -4.64
CA GLY A 222 -13.12 -1.73 -5.61
C GLY A 222 -13.40 -0.25 -5.36
N LEU A 223 -14.46 0.25 -6.00
CA LEU A 223 -14.91 1.63 -5.83
C LEU A 223 -15.59 1.79 -4.46
N GLN A 224 -15.07 2.70 -3.64
CA GLN A 224 -15.56 3.01 -2.31
C GLN A 224 -16.60 4.15 -2.33
N ALA A 225 -17.32 4.33 -1.23
CA ALA A 225 -18.37 5.35 -1.12
C ALA A 225 -17.82 6.78 -1.19
N ASN A 226 -16.56 6.99 -0.77
CA ASN A 226 -15.84 8.24 -0.91
C ASN A 226 -15.27 8.49 -2.33
N GLY A 227 -15.56 7.60 -3.29
CA GLY A 227 -15.11 7.71 -4.69
C GLY A 227 -13.71 7.17 -4.97
N GLN A 228 -13.00 6.67 -3.96
CA GLN A 228 -11.67 6.09 -4.15
C GLN A 228 -11.75 4.66 -4.72
N MET A 229 -10.77 4.29 -5.55
CA MET A 229 -10.60 2.91 -6.01
C MET A 229 -9.53 2.22 -5.16
N LEU A 230 -9.90 1.18 -4.41
CA LEU A 230 -8.96 0.34 -3.67
C LEU A 230 -8.61 -0.90 -4.49
N THR A 231 -7.35 -1.00 -4.89
CA THR A 231 -6.84 -2.10 -5.71
C THR A 231 -6.22 -3.16 -4.81
N PRO A 232 -6.51 -4.46 -5.02
CA PRO A 232 -5.81 -5.54 -4.35
C PRO A 232 -4.30 -5.47 -4.62
N VAL A 233 -3.51 -5.66 -3.57
CA VAL A 233 -2.05 -5.64 -3.61
C VAL A 233 -1.51 -7.00 -3.20
N ALA A 234 -2.10 -7.58 -2.15
CA ALA A 234 -1.85 -8.94 -1.74
C ALA A 234 -3.17 -9.62 -1.39
N TYR A 235 -3.29 -10.91 -1.73
CA TYR A 235 -4.56 -11.63 -1.68
C TYR A 235 -4.38 -13.13 -1.50
N HIS A 236 -5.46 -13.77 -1.07
CA HIS A 236 -5.55 -15.22 -0.94
C HIS A 236 -6.13 -15.83 -2.20
N GLY A 237 -5.48 -16.87 -2.71
CA GLY A 237 -5.87 -17.53 -3.96
C GLY A 237 -5.16 -16.95 -5.18
N SER A 238 -5.91 -16.60 -6.21
CA SER A 238 -5.39 -16.11 -7.49
C SER A 238 -5.80 -14.67 -7.79
N ASN A 239 -5.30 -14.09 -8.88
CA ASN A 239 -5.71 -12.75 -9.33
C ASN A 239 -7.23 -12.65 -9.57
N LEU A 240 -7.91 -13.76 -9.88
CA LEU A 240 -9.37 -13.78 -10.05
C LEU A 240 -10.11 -13.61 -8.72
N ASP A 241 -9.49 -14.03 -7.63
CA ASP A 241 -10.06 -14.01 -6.28
C ASP A 241 -9.71 -12.71 -5.53
N ALA A 242 -8.70 -11.99 -6.02
CA ALA A 242 -8.08 -10.84 -5.35
C ALA A 242 -9.05 -9.75 -4.91
N TRP A 243 -10.11 -9.50 -5.67
CA TRP A 243 -11.13 -8.51 -5.30
C TRP A 243 -11.94 -8.92 -4.07
N ASN A 244 -12.17 -10.22 -3.87
CA ASN A 244 -12.96 -10.72 -2.75
C ASN A 244 -12.10 -11.04 -1.53
N TYR A 245 -10.86 -11.50 -1.75
CA TYR A 245 -9.99 -12.02 -0.70
C TYR A 245 -8.65 -11.26 -0.63
N ALA A 246 -8.71 -9.93 -0.67
CA ALA A 246 -7.53 -9.10 -0.45
C ALA A 246 -7.13 -9.10 1.02
N ALA A 247 -5.86 -9.42 1.30
CA ALA A 247 -5.21 -9.19 2.59
C ALA A 247 -4.67 -7.75 2.67
N VAL A 248 -4.27 -7.19 1.52
CA VAL A 248 -3.79 -5.80 1.41
C VAL A 248 -4.42 -5.15 0.18
N SER A 249 -4.88 -3.91 0.32
CA SER A 249 -5.34 -3.09 -0.79
C SER A 249 -4.83 -1.66 -0.67
N SER A 250 -4.78 -0.93 -1.78
CA SER A 250 -4.34 0.47 -1.77
C SER A 250 -4.97 1.30 -2.87
N THR A 251 -4.91 2.62 -2.74
CA THR A 251 -5.33 3.57 -3.79
C THR A 251 -4.30 3.73 -4.92
N MET A 252 -3.17 3.02 -4.86
CA MET A 252 -2.03 3.23 -5.77
C MET A 252 -2.17 2.52 -7.12
N GLY A 253 -3.20 1.68 -7.29
CA GLY A 253 -3.47 0.94 -8.51
C GLY A 253 -2.51 -0.22 -8.76
N SER A 254 -2.86 -1.05 -9.74
CA SER A 254 -1.99 -2.00 -10.41
C SER A 254 -2.48 -2.32 -11.82
N PRO A 255 -1.58 -2.33 -12.84
CA PRO A 255 -1.87 -2.80 -14.19
C PRO A 255 -2.52 -4.19 -14.25
N THR A 256 -2.22 -5.09 -13.29
CA THR A 256 -2.83 -6.44 -13.20
C THR A 256 -4.35 -6.36 -13.13
N PHE A 257 -4.87 -5.34 -12.45
CA PHE A 257 -6.29 -5.18 -12.17
C PHE A 257 -6.95 -4.10 -13.03
N GLY A 258 -6.23 -3.57 -14.02
CA GLY A 258 -6.70 -2.47 -14.84
C GLY A 258 -6.91 -1.16 -14.07
N THR A 259 -6.34 -1.06 -12.87
CA THR A 259 -6.37 0.16 -12.06
C THR A 259 -4.99 0.78 -12.09
N CYS A 260 -4.90 2.05 -12.42
CA CYS A 260 -3.64 2.80 -12.43
C CYS A 260 -3.99 4.24 -12.71
N GLY A 261 -3.07 5.17 -12.43
CA GLY A 261 -3.32 6.55 -12.80
C GLY A 261 -4.61 7.11 -12.17
N GLY A 262 -4.94 6.74 -10.92
CA GLY A 262 -5.96 7.47 -10.14
C GLY A 262 -5.66 8.98 -10.14
N ALA A 263 -6.59 9.82 -9.67
CA ALA A 263 -6.34 11.26 -9.60
C ALA A 263 -4.96 11.51 -8.95
N ASP A 264 -4.02 12.06 -9.72
CA ASP A 264 -2.62 12.32 -9.36
C ASP A 264 -1.61 11.13 -9.32
N GLN A 265 -1.94 9.98 -9.88
CA GLN A 265 -0.99 8.88 -10.10
C GLN A 265 -0.47 8.87 -11.56
N PRO A 266 0.77 8.40 -11.82
CA PRO A 266 1.23 8.17 -13.18
C PRO A 266 0.29 7.20 -13.92
N PRO A 267 -0.06 7.45 -15.19
CA PRO A 267 -0.92 6.56 -15.97
C PRO A 267 -0.24 5.21 -16.17
N CYS A 268 -1.02 4.14 -16.35
CA CYS A 268 -0.48 2.88 -16.85
C CYS A 268 0.31 3.12 -18.13
N SER A 269 1.46 2.47 -18.26
CA SER A 269 2.05 2.17 -19.56
C SER A 269 1.21 1.07 -20.23
N VAL A 270 0.05 1.44 -20.78
CA VAL A 270 -0.66 0.55 -21.71
C VAL A 270 0.17 0.47 -23.00
N PRO A 271 0.56 -0.73 -23.48
CA PRO A 271 1.12 -0.86 -24.82
C PRO A 271 0.12 -0.24 -25.79
N ALA A 272 0.52 0.81 -26.52
CA ALA A 272 -0.37 1.41 -27.51
C ALA A 272 -0.88 0.29 -28.42
N PRO A 273 -2.21 0.12 -28.62
CA PRO A 273 -2.72 -0.86 -29.56
C PRO A 273 -2.00 -0.57 -30.87
N GLY A 274 -1.25 -1.54 -31.40
CA GLY A 274 -0.32 -1.29 -32.50
C GLY A 274 -1.04 -0.60 -33.64
N SER A 275 -0.92 0.72 -33.74
CA SER A 275 -1.77 1.53 -34.63
C SER A 275 -1.53 1.11 -36.07
N LEU A 276 -0.33 0.61 -36.36
CA LEU A 276 0.08 0.00 -37.63
C LEU A 276 -0.66 -1.31 -37.95
N ALA A 277 -0.97 -2.13 -36.95
CA ALA A 277 -1.75 -3.36 -37.15
C ALA A 277 -3.22 -3.04 -37.46
N LEU A 278 -3.81 -2.04 -36.79
CA LEU A 278 -5.15 -1.55 -37.07
C LEU A 278 -5.24 -0.86 -38.45
N PHE A 279 -4.25 -0.05 -38.82
CA PHE A 279 -4.15 0.52 -40.17
C PHE A 279 -3.95 -0.56 -41.24
N GLY A 280 -3.12 -1.57 -40.98
CA GLY A 280 -2.88 -2.69 -41.88
C GLY A 280 -4.14 -3.54 -42.12
N LEU A 281 -4.89 -3.84 -41.06
CA LEU A 281 -6.17 -4.56 -41.15
C LEU A 281 -7.24 -3.72 -41.86
N GLY A 282 -7.28 -2.40 -41.63
CA GLY A 282 -8.18 -1.49 -42.33
C GLY A 282 -7.93 -1.45 -43.84
N ILE A 283 -6.67 -1.41 -44.26
CA ILE A 283 -6.30 -1.44 -45.68
C ILE A 283 -6.64 -2.80 -46.32
N ALA A 284 -6.36 -3.91 -45.61
CA ALA A 284 -6.71 -5.25 -46.09
C ALA A 284 -8.23 -5.41 -46.27
N ALA A 285 -9.03 -4.96 -45.30
CA ALA A 285 -10.50 -5.00 -45.36
C ALA A 285 -11.05 -4.17 -46.53
N LEU A 286 -10.48 -2.99 -46.80
CA LEU A 286 -10.83 -2.16 -47.96
C LEU A 286 -10.45 -2.83 -49.29
N GLY A 287 -9.32 -3.55 -49.32
CA GLY A 287 -8.88 -4.35 -50.47
C GLY A 287 -9.84 -5.50 -50.80
N PHE A 288 -10.29 -6.26 -49.78
CA PHE A 288 -11.26 -7.34 -49.96
C PHE A 288 -12.66 -6.84 -50.33
N ALA A 289 -13.09 -5.69 -49.79
CA ALA A 289 -14.38 -5.08 -50.14
C ALA A 289 -14.44 -4.64 -51.61
N LYS A 290 -13.32 -4.14 -52.18
CA LYS A 290 -13.25 -3.80 -53.61
C LYS A 290 -13.25 -5.02 -54.52
N ARG A 291 -12.65 -6.14 -54.10
CA ARG A 291 -12.61 -7.39 -54.89
C ARG A 291 -13.96 -8.11 -55.00
N LYS A 292 -14.90 -7.91 -54.08
CA LYS A 292 -16.27 -8.45 -54.15
C LYS A 292 -17.23 -7.63 -55.01
N ARG A 293 -16.84 -6.43 -55.44
CA ARG A 293 -17.66 -5.54 -56.28
C ARG A 293 -17.21 -5.46 -57.75
N ALA A 294 -16.22 -6.27 -58.12
CA ALA A 294 -15.77 -6.44 -59.51
C ALA A 294 -16.28 -7.77 -60.06
#